data_AF-A0A0R2BU82-F1
#
_entry.id   AF-A0A0R2BU82-F1
#
_cell.length_a   1.000
_cell.length_b   1.000
_cell.length_c   1.000
_cell.angle_alpha   90.00
_cell.angle_beta   90.00
_cell.angle_gamma   90.00
#
_symmetry.space_group_name_H-M   'P 1'
#
loop_
_entity.id
_entity.type
_entity.pdbx_description
1 polymer ?
#
loop_
_entity_poly.entity_id
_entity_poly.type
_entity_poly.pdbx_seq_one_letter_code
_entity_poly.pdbx_strand_id
1 'polypeptide(L)'
;MQRENQLRVLVEGAIFAGLAMALEYVPHDLGVSSVQLSYGLIPLGVYSLRRGPVPGMLAGLVWGLLDMWLRGSGSLLNPVQIILEYPVAFGVVGLIGITAPYVRQHLRAGNIKQAVAGAVSGFIIGDFLKYLCHYFAGVFFWGSYAPKGQSAWLYSLIINGGSFIANLIMGVIVFALLVRVTPQLFTRNLE
;
A
#
# COMPACT_ATOMS: atom_id res chain seq x y z
N MET A 1 -13.71 -16.26 -22.53
CA MET A 1 -14.16 -16.11 -21.13
C MET A 1 -13.03 -16.11 -20.09
N GLN A 2 -12.35 -17.22 -19.77
CA GLN A 2 -11.30 -17.21 -18.73
C GLN A 2 -10.09 -16.30 -19.07
N ARG A 3 -9.60 -16.38 -20.30
CA ARG A 3 -8.49 -15.54 -20.79
C ARG A 3 -8.84 -14.04 -20.80
N GLU A 4 -10.08 -13.71 -21.16
CA GLU A 4 -10.58 -12.32 -21.13
C GLU A 4 -10.67 -11.80 -19.70
N ASN A 5 -11.12 -12.62 -18.74
CA ASN A 5 -11.15 -12.22 -17.34
C ASN A 5 -9.73 -12.04 -16.77
N GLN A 6 -8.79 -12.92 -17.12
CA GLN A 6 -7.38 -12.75 -16.76
C GLN A 6 -6.79 -11.46 -17.34
N LEU A 7 -7.06 -11.17 -18.61
CA LEU A 7 -6.62 -9.93 -19.25
C LEU A 7 -7.22 -8.71 -18.55
N ARG A 8 -8.52 -8.73 -18.22
CA ARG A 8 -9.18 -7.65 -17.45
C ARG A 8 -8.54 -7.44 -16.08
N VAL A 9 -8.21 -8.53 -15.36
CA VAL A 9 -7.50 -8.44 -14.07
C VAL A 9 -6.14 -7.75 -14.24
N LEU A 10 -5.36 -8.14 -15.24
CA LEU A 10 -4.03 -7.57 -15.51
C LEU A 10 -4.12 -6.10 -15.92
N VAL A 11 -5.05 -5.76 -16.83
CA VAL A 11 -5.25 -4.37 -17.28
C VAL A 11 -5.68 -3.47 -16.12
N GLU A 12 -6.64 -3.91 -15.29
CA GLU A 12 -7.00 -3.17 -14.08
C GLU A 12 -5.79 -3.02 -13.15
N GLY A 13 -5.01 -4.09 -12.95
CA GLY A 13 -3.81 -4.04 -12.11
C GLY A 13 -2.79 -3.02 -12.58
N ALA A 14 -2.55 -2.95 -13.90
CA ALA A 14 -1.67 -1.95 -14.50
C ALA A 14 -2.20 -0.53 -14.32
N ILE A 15 -3.52 -0.32 -14.48
CA ILE A 15 -4.16 0.99 -14.23
C ILE A 15 -3.98 1.41 -12.78
N PHE A 16 -4.28 0.53 -11.82
CA PHE A 16 -4.18 0.85 -10.40
C PHE A 16 -2.72 1.03 -9.93
N ALA A 17 -1.76 0.27 -10.47
CA ALA A 17 -0.34 0.49 -10.23
C ALA A 17 0.12 1.85 -10.79
N GLY A 18 -0.31 2.20 -12.00
CA GLY A 18 -0.03 3.52 -12.60
C GLY A 18 -0.65 4.67 -11.82
N LEU A 19 -1.89 4.52 -11.34
CA LEU A 19 -2.55 5.50 -10.45
C LEU A 19 -1.80 5.65 -9.14
N ALA A 20 -1.39 4.55 -8.51
CA ALA A 20 -0.58 4.58 -7.29
C ALA A 20 0.74 5.34 -7.51
N MET A 21 1.42 5.05 -8.62
CA MET A 21 2.65 5.75 -9.01
C MET A 21 2.43 7.24 -9.28
N ALA A 22 1.35 7.60 -9.97
CA ALA A 22 1.04 9.00 -10.24
C ALA A 22 0.82 9.81 -8.95
N LEU A 23 0.20 9.20 -7.94
CA LEU A 23 -0.03 9.85 -6.65
C LEU A 23 1.24 10.07 -5.84
N GLU A 24 2.32 9.32 -6.08
CA GLU A 24 3.62 9.59 -5.45
C GLU A 24 4.21 10.95 -5.89
N TYR A 25 3.79 11.50 -7.04
CA TYR A 25 4.19 12.85 -7.46
C TYR A 25 3.41 13.98 -6.79
N VAL A 26 2.34 13.67 -6.04
CA VAL A 26 1.68 14.65 -5.18
C VAL A 26 2.53 14.83 -3.91
N PRO A 27 2.79 16.08 -3.46
CA PRO A 27 3.55 16.32 -2.23
C PRO A 27 2.95 15.55 -1.04
N HIS A 28 3.77 14.71 -0.42
CA HIS A 28 3.31 13.76 0.60
C HIS A 28 4.19 13.71 1.85
N ASP A 29 5.28 14.48 1.90
CA ASP A 29 6.13 14.59 3.07
C ASP A 29 5.45 15.47 4.13
N LEU A 30 5.38 14.95 5.37
CA LEU A 30 4.80 15.67 6.50
C LEU A 30 5.89 16.48 7.21
N GLY A 31 6.15 17.67 6.66
CA GLY A 31 7.02 18.68 7.26
C GLY A 31 8.51 18.41 7.07
N VAL A 32 9.32 18.77 8.09
CA VAL A 32 10.78 18.57 8.09
C VAL A 32 11.20 17.14 8.44
N SER A 33 10.26 16.31 8.87
CA SER A 33 10.49 14.88 9.11
C SER A 33 10.29 14.09 7.83
N SER A 34 11.13 13.08 7.58
CA SER A 34 10.98 12.10 6.48
C SER A 34 9.75 11.19 6.63
N VAL A 35 8.73 11.63 7.38
CA VAL A 35 7.46 10.93 7.56
C VAL A 35 6.57 11.21 6.36
N GLN A 36 5.97 10.17 5.79
CA GLN A 36 5.30 10.25 4.48
C GLN A 36 3.87 9.73 4.50
N LEU A 37 3.01 10.37 3.71
CA LEU A 37 1.68 9.87 3.33
C LEU A 37 1.74 9.18 1.96
N SER A 38 1.81 7.84 1.93
CA SER A 38 1.81 7.11 0.66
C SER A 38 0.38 6.99 0.12
N TYR A 39 -0.04 8.01 -0.63
CA TYR A 39 -1.37 8.07 -1.25
C TYR A 39 -1.66 6.88 -2.17
N GLY A 40 -0.61 6.27 -2.77
CA GLY A 40 -0.73 5.09 -3.62
C GLY A 40 -1.28 3.84 -2.91
N LEU A 41 -1.25 3.80 -1.56
CA LEU A 41 -1.90 2.74 -0.78
C LEU A 41 -3.41 2.68 -1.01
N ILE A 42 -4.05 3.81 -1.30
CA ILE A 42 -5.50 3.88 -1.54
C ILE A 42 -5.89 3.15 -2.83
N PRO A 43 -5.42 3.54 -4.04
CA PRO A 43 -5.77 2.83 -5.27
C PRO A 43 -5.35 1.36 -5.23
N LEU A 44 -4.15 1.05 -4.72
CA LEU A 44 -3.70 -0.33 -4.63
C LEU A 44 -4.54 -1.17 -3.65
N GLY A 45 -4.94 -0.61 -2.51
CA GLY A 45 -5.81 -1.28 -1.57
C GLY A 45 -7.22 -1.51 -2.11
N VAL A 46 -7.77 -0.55 -2.89
CA VAL A 46 -9.04 -0.75 -3.61
C VAL A 46 -8.93 -1.93 -4.58
N TYR A 47 -7.87 -1.95 -5.39
CA TYR A 47 -7.64 -3.04 -6.34
C TYR A 47 -7.46 -4.40 -5.63
N SER A 48 -6.73 -4.43 -4.52
CA SER A 48 -6.50 -5.64 -3.73
C SER A 48 -7.79 -6.17 -3.11
N LEU A 49 -8.65 -5.29 -2.56
CA LEU A 49 -9.98 -5.69 -2.06
C LEU A 49 -10.94 -6.12 -3.18
N ARG A 50 -10.74 -5.60 -4.39
CA ARG A 50 -11.54 -5.94 -5.58
C ARG A 50 -11.15 -7.29 -6.16
N ARG A 51 -9.86 -7.51 -6.45
CA ARG A 51 -9.34 -8.67 -7.19
C ARG A 51 -8.68 -9.73 -6.31
N GLY A 52 -8.48 -9.45 -5.02
CA GLY A 52 -7.85 -10.35 -4.06
C GLY A 52 -6.35 -10.12 -3.90
N PRO A 53 -5.70 -10.92 -3.04
CA PRO A 53 -4.34 -10.63 -2.59
C PRO A 53 -3.31 -10.86 -3.69
N VAL A 54 -3.42 -11.94 -4.47
CA VAL A 54 -2.43 -12.27 -5.50
C VAL A 54 -2.36 -11.21 -6.62
N PRO A 55 -3.48 -10.79 -7.24
CA PRO A 55 -3.42 -9.69 -8.19
C PRO A 55 -2.91 -8.39 -7.56
N GLY A 56 -3.36 -8.10 -6.33
CA GLY A 56 -2.89 -6.95 -5.55
C GLY A 56 -1.37 -6.94 -5.37
N MET A 57 -0.76 -8.08 -5.04
CA MET A 57 0.68 -8.20 -4.86
C MET A 57 1.43 -7.99 -6.17
N LEU A 58 0.92 -8.49 -7.29
CA LEU A 58 1.53 -8.27 -8.61
C LEU A 58 1.46 -6.79 -9.02
N ALA A 59 0.33 -6.13 -8.80
CA ALA A 59 0.19 -4.69 -9.05
C ALA A 59 1.09 -3.86 -8.12
N GLY A 60 1.20 -4.26 -6.85
CA GLY A 60 2.11 -3.65 -5.88
C GLY A 60 3.57 -3.82 -6.29
N LEU A 61 3.97 -5.01 -6.77
CA LEU A 61 5.31 -5.24 -7.29
C LEU A 61 5.61 -4.32 -8.48
N VAL A 62 4.68 -4.19 -9.43
CA VAL A 62 4.84 -3.27 -10.57
C VAL A 62 4.97 -1.82 -10.09
N TRP A 63 4.14 -1.40 -9.13
CA TRP A 63 4.26 -0.07 -8.54
C TRP A 63 5.62 0.15 -7.88
N GLY A 64 6.13 -0.80 -7.09
CA GLY A 64 7.45 -0.71 -6.46
C GLY A 64 8.59 -0.63 -7.48
N LEU A 65 8.52 -1.40 -8.58
CA LEU A 65 9.50 -1.31 -9.67
C LEU A 65 9.45 0.03 -10.39
N LEU A 66 8.25 0.59 -10.62
CA LEU A 66 8.09 1.92 -11.20
C LEU A 66 8.66 3.00 -10.27
N ASP A 67 8.37 2.92 -8.98
CA ASP A 67 8.87 3.88 -7.99
C ASP A 67 10.40 3.84 -7.89
N MET A 68 10.98 2.63 -7.84
CA MET A 68 12.43 2.43 -7.88
C MET A 68 13.06 3.10 -9.12
N TRP A 69 12.49 2.88 -10.30
CA TRP A 69 13.06 3.36 -11.56
C TRP A 69 12.88 4.88 -11.75
N LEU A 70 11.72 5.41 -11.37
CA LEU A 70 11.34 6.79 -11.66
C LEU A 70 11.69 7.78 -10.54
N ARG A 71 11.80 7.31 -9.30
CA ARG A 71 12.00 8.14 -8.10
C ARG A 71 13.11 7.65 -7.18
N GLY A 72 13.61 6.43 -7.35
CA GLY A 72 14.66 5.86 -6.50
C GLY A 72 16.06 6.49 -6.67
N SER A 73 16.25 7.42 -7.62
CA SER A 73 17.57 8.03 -7.84
C SER A 73 18.04 8.81 -6.60
N GLY A 74 19.01 8.24 -5.87
CA GLY A 74 19.55 8.78 -4.61
C GLY A 74 19.28 7.93 -3.37
N SER A 75 18.45 6.89 -3.48
CA SER A 75 18.05 5.98 -2.40
C SER A 75 18.34 4.50 -2.71
N LEU A 76 19.10 4.23 -3.78
CA LEU A 76 19.60 2.89 -4.15
C LEU A 76 20.98 2.65 -3.50
N LEU A 77 21.00 2.21 -2.24
CA LEU A 77 22.23 2.06 -1.46
C LEU A 77 22.86 0.68 -1.58
N ASN A 78 22.02 -0.37 -1.59
CA ASN A 78 22.46 -1.77 -1.56
C ASN A 78 21.41 -2.68 -2.21
N PRO A 79 21.79 -3.76 -2.93
CA PRO A 79 20.82 -4.67 -3.55
C PRO A 79 19.76 -5.23 -2.59
N VAL A 80 20.14 -5.57 -1.35
CA VAL A 80 19.20 -6.10 -0.33
C VAL A 80 18.22 -5.01 0.10
N GLN A 81 18.71 -3.79 0.32
CA GLN A 81 17.88 -2.63 0.64
C GLN A 81 16.90 -2.33 -0.50
N ILE A 82 17.39 -2.31 -1.75
CA ILE A 82 16.56 -2.05 -2.93
C ILE A 82 15.45 -3.08 -3.06
N ILE A 83 15.76 -4.37 -2.92
CA ILE A 83 14.74 -5.42 -3.00
C ILE A 83 13.71 -5.27 -1.88
N LEU A 84 14.17 -4.98 -0.66
CA LEU A 84 13.32 -4.86 0.52
C LEU A 84 12.38 -3.64 0.45
N GLU A 85 12.89 -2.47 0.05
CA GLU A 85 12.15 -1.20 0.08
C GLU A 85 11.26 -0.96 -1.13
N TYR A 86 11.55 -1.58 -2.28
CA TYR A 86 10.78 -1.38 -3.49
C TYR A 86 9.92 -2.61 -3.83
N PRO A 87 10.40 -3.67 -4.51
CA PRO A 87 9.56 -4.82 -4.84
C PRO A 87 8.82 -5.44 -3.65
N VAL A 88 9.53 -5.68 -2.53
CA VAL A 88 8.96 -6.39 -1.39
C VAL A 88 7.97 -5.51 -0.63
N ALA A 89 8.39 -4.32 -0.16
CA ALA A 89 7.52 -3.43 0.60
C ALA A 89 6.25 -3.04 -0.16
N PHE A 90 6.33 -2.85 -1.48
CA PHE A 90 5.16 -2.51 -2.29
C PHE A 90 4.34 -3.75 -2.67
N GLY A 91 4.98 -4.88 -2.92
CA GLY A 91 4.30 -6.16 -3.17
C GLY A 91 3.45 -6.61 -1.98
N VAL A 92 3.95 -6.50 -0.75
CA VAL A 92 3.20 -6.92 0.45
C VAL A 92 1.96 -6.07 0.72
N VAL A 93 1.87 -4.85 0.19
CA VAL A 93 0.63 -4.05 0.24
C VAL A 93 -0.55 -4.79 -0.41
N GLY A 94 -0.29 -5.65 -1.41
CA GLY A 94 -1.31 -6.49 -2.01
C GLY A 94 -2.07 -7.37 -1.01
N LEU A 95 -1.48 -7.68 0.15
CA LEU A 95 -2.09 -8.48 1.20
C LEU A 95 -3.26 -7.79 1.90
N ILE A 96 -3.53 -6.50 1.62
CA ILE A 96 -4.83 -5.87 1.91
C ILE A 96 -5.98 -6.74 1.38
N GLY A 97 -5.76 -7.39 0.23
CA GLY A 97 -6.74 -8.27 -0.41
C GLY A 97 -7.07 -9.55 0.35
N ILE A 98 -6.39 -9.90 1.45
CA ILE A 98 -6.74 -11.08 2.27
C ILE A 98 -8.18 -10.97 2.79
N THR A 99 -8.62 -9.76 3.15
CA THR A 99 -9.98 -9.53 3.65
C THR A 99 -11.02 -9.35 2.54
N ALA A 100 -10.62 -9.44 1.27
CA ALA A 100 -11.49 -9.21 0.12
C ALA A 100 -12.75 -10.11 0.09
N PRO A 101 -12.68 -11.43 0.37
CA PRO A 101 -13.89 -12.26 0.42
C PRO A 101 -14.88 -11.79 1.49
N TYR A 102 -14.39 -11.44 2.68
CA TYR A 102 -15.19 -10.94 3.79
C TYR A 102 -15.88 -9.62 3.44
N VAL A 103 -15.13 -8.65 2.89
CA VAL A 103 -15.67 -7.35 2.45
C VAL A 103 -16.78 -7.55 1.41
N ARG A 104 -16.54 -8.35 0.36
CA ARG A 104 -17.54 -8.60 -0.69
C ARG A 104 -18.78 -9.31 -0.17
N GLN A 105 -18.62 -10.29 0.72
CA GLN A 105 -19.75 -10.99 1.33
C GLN A 105 -20.65 -10.01 2.10
N HIS A 106 -20.06 -9.16 2.95
CA HIS A 106 -20.83 -8.21 3.74
C HIS A 106 -21.44 -7.09 2.89
N LEU A 107 -20.78 -6.64 1.82
CA LEU A 107 -21.38 -5.70 0.87
C LEU A 107 -22.59 -6.30 0.16
N ARG A 108 -22.52 -7.55 -0.30
CA ARG A 108 -23.65 -8.25 -0.94
C ARG A 108 -24.82 -8.47 0.02
N ALA A 109 -24.53 -8.66 1.31
CA ALA A 109 -25.53 -8.79 2.36
C ALA A 109 -26.08 -7.43 2.87
N GLY A 110 -25.65 -6.29 2.32
CA GLY A 110 -26.05 -4.96 2.79
C GLY A 110 -25.43 -4.55 4.15
N ASN A 111 -24.50 -5.35 4.68
CA ASN A 111 -23.87 -5.16 5.99
C ASN A 111 -22.67 -4.19 5.91
N ILE A 112 -22.94 -2.91 5.63
CA ILE A 112 -21.91 -1.89 5.38
C ILE A 112 -20.92 -1.74 6.53
N LYS A 113 -21.36 -1.80 7.79
CA LYS A 113 -20.48 -1.68 8.96
C LYS A 113 -19.39 -2.76 8.98
N GLN A 114 -19.76 -4.01 8.68
CA GLN A 114 -18.82 -5.13 8.63
C GLN A 114 -17.92 -5.05 7.40
N ALA A 115 -18.44 -4.60 6.25
CA ALA A 115 -17.61 -4.34 5.08
C ALA A 115 -16.53 -3.28 5.35
N VAL A 116 -16.87 -2.20 6.06
CA VAL A 116 -15.90 -1.17 6.48
C VAL A 116 -14.86 -1.77 7.41
N ALA A 117 -15.27 -2.54 8.42
CA ALA A 117 -14.33 -3.19 9.34
C ALA A 117 -13.36 -4.09 8.58
N GLY A 118 -13.84 -4.93 7.66
CA GLY A 118 -12.99 -5.79 6.83
C GLY A 118 -12.02 -5.02 5.93
N ALA A 119 -12.47 -3.92 5.31
CA ALA A 119 -11.63 -3.10 4.44
C ALA A 119 -10.51 -2.41 5.23
N VAL A 120 -10.85 -1.85 6.40
CA VAL A 120 -9.90 -1.20 7.30
C VAL A 120 -8.90 -2.22 7.88
N SER A 121 -9.37 -3.40 8.30
CA SER A 121 -8.48 -4.48 8.77
C SER A 121 -7.51 -4.93 7.67
N GLY A 122 -7.98 -5.05 6.43
CA GLY A 122 -7.12 -5.33 5.29
C GLY A 122 -6.06 -4.25 5.10
N PHE A 123 -6.47 -2.98 5.10
CA PHE A 123 -5.56 -1.83 5.00
C PHE A 123 -4.47 -1.86 6.08
N ILE A 124 -4.86 -2.05 7.34
CA ILE A 124 -3.92 -2.14 8.48
C ILE A 124 -2.86 -3.20 8.24
N ILE A 125 -3.24 -4.38 7.76
CA ILE A 125 -2.31 -5.49 7.48
C ILE A 125 -1.29 -5.07 6.41
N GLY A 126 -1.75 -4.55 5.27
CA GLY A 126 -0.84 -4.18 4.18
C GLY A 126 0.07 -3.01 4.53
N ASP A 127 -0.47 -1.98 5.18
CA ASP A 127 0.29 -0.80 5.62
C ASP A 127 1.34 -1.16 6.66
N PHE A 128 0.96 -1.98 7.66
CA PHE A 128 1.89 -2.50 8.65
C PHE A 128 3.04 -3.29 8.01
N LEU A 129 2.73 -4.19 7.07
CA LEU A 129 3.75 -5.00 6.40
C LEU A 129 4.69 -4.16 5.53
N LYS A 130 4.17 -3.15 4.80
CA LYS A 130 5.00 -2.21 4.04
C LYS A 130 5.98 -1.49 4.96
N TYR A 131 5.48 -0.89 6.04
CA TYR A 131 6.33 -0.13 6.96
C TYR A 131 7.19 -1.00 7.88
N LEU A 132 6.88 -2.28 8.05
CA LEU A 132 7.79 -3.23 8.67
C LEU A 132 9.03 -3.46 7.79
N CYS A 133 8.85 -3.54 6.47
CA CYS A 133 9.96 -3.62 5.52
C CYS A 133 10.83 -2.36 5.58
N HIS A 134 10.21 -1.17 5.48
CA HIS A 134 10.93 0.10 5.58
C HIS A 134 11.58 0.32 6.94
N TYR A 135 10.96 -0.15 8.02
CA TYR A 135 11.56 -0.11 9.35
C TYR A 135 12.89 -0.86 9.37
N PHE A 136 12.92 -2.12 8.94
CA PHE A 136 14.17 -2.88 8.93
C PHE A 136 15.18 -2.31 7.94
N ALA A 137 14.74 -1.85 6.76
CA ALA A 137 15.63 -1.15 5.84
C ALA A 137 16.25 0.10 6.49
N GLY A 138 15.43 0.88 7.21
CA GLY A 138 15.87 2.06 7.96
C GLY A 138 16.91 1.74 9.03
N VAL A 139 16.73 0.63 9.75
CA VAL A 139 17.69 0.18 10.79
C VAL A 139 19.03 -0.18 10.18
N PHE A 140 19.04 -0.95 9.08
CA PHE A 140 20.27 -1.54 8.55
C PHE A 140 21.00 -0.66 7.52
N PHE A 141 20.30 0.24 6.84
CA PHE A 141 20.86 0.99 5.71
C PHE A 141 20.77 2.52 5.85
N TRP A 142 19.86 3.04 6.68
CA TRP A 142 19.63 4.49 6.83
C TRP A 142 20.10 5.07 8.17
N GLY A 143 20.81 4.29 8.99
CA GLY A 143 21.31 4.75 10.31
C GLY A 143 22.22 5.97 10.25
N SER A 144 22.87 6.24 9.12
CA SER A 144 23.72 7.43 8.91
C SER A 144 22.95 8.76 8.96
N TYR A 145 21.63 8.72 8.77
CA TYR A 145 20.76 9.90 8.84
C TYR A 145 20.21 10.16 10.25
N ALA A 146 20.53 9.28 11.22
CA ALA A 146 20.10 9.45 12.60
C ALA A 146 20.76 10.71 13.24
N PRO A 147 19.99 11.53 13.98
CA PRO A 147 20.53 12.63 14.77
C PRO A 147 21.63 12.19 15.75
N LYS A 148 22.54 13.10 16.11
CA LYS A 148 23.60 12.81 17.09
C LYS A 148 22.99 12.32 18.41
N GLY A 149 23.46 11.15 18.87
CA GLY A 149 22.97 10.51 20.09
C GLY A 149 21.74 9.62 19.91
N GLN A 150 21.21 9.48 18.69
CA GLN A 150 20.06 8.62 18.40
C GLN A 150 20.51 7.31 17.74
N SER A 151 19.99 6.17 18.21
CA SER A 151 20.26 4.87 17.59
C SER A 151 19.50 4.71 16.26
N ALA A 152 20.05 3.93 15.33
CA ALA A 152 19.38 3.61 14.06
C ALA A 152 18.00 2.95 14.28
N TRP A 153 17.87 2.13 15.34
CA TRP A 153 16.62 1.51 15.77
C TRP A 153 15.55 2.56 16.12
N LEU A 154 15.90 3.53 16.96
CA LEU A 154 14.98 4.59 17.36
C LEU A 154 14.68 5.54 16.19
N TYR A 155 15.69 5.88 15.39
CA TYR A 155 15.52 6.71 14.19
C TYR A 155 14.55 6.09 13.19
N SER A 156 14.78 4.83 12.81
CA SER A 156 13.88 4.13 11.89
C SER A 156 12.48 3.96 12.47
N LEU A 157 12.33 3.72 13.78
CA LEU A 157 11.02 3.62 14.42
C LEU A 157 10.24 4.93 14.33
N ILE A 158 10.90 6.07 14.55
CA ILE A 158 10.24 7.39 14.47
C ILE A 158 9.80 7.68 13.04
N ILE A 159 10.68 7.49 12.04
CA ILE A 159 10.37 7.80 10.64
C ILE A 159 9.33 6.85 10.06
N ASN A 160 9.59 5.54 10.13
CA ASN A 160 8.73 4.53 9.52
C ASN A 160 7.48 4.25 10.36
N GLY A 161 7.59 4.26 11.69
CA GLY A 161 6.43 4.18 12.58
C GLY A 161 5.55 5.42 12.48
N GLY A 162 6.14 6.62 12.39
CA GLY A 162 5.38 7.85 12.13
C GLY A 162 4.63 7.80 10.80
N SER A 163 5.29 7.31 9.74
CA SER A 163 4.66 7.12 8.43
C SER A 163 3.54 6.09 8.48
N PHE A 164 3.74 4.94 9.13
CA PHE A 164 2.69 3.96 9.37
C PHE A 164 1.48 4.59 10.07
N ILE A 165 1.68 5.33 11.16
CA ILE A 165 0.54 5.95 11.89
C ILE A 165 -0.17 7.00 11.03
N ALA A 166 0.56 7.81 10.25
CA ALA A 166 -0.03 8.79 9.36
C ALA A 166 -0.88 8.12 8.26
N ASN A 167 -0.35 7.05 7.64
CA ASN A 167 -1.06 6.28 6.62
C ASN A 167 -2.24 5.50 7.20
N LEU A 168 -2.12 4.99 8.42
CA LEU A 168 -3.20 4.35 9.15
C LEU A 168 -4.39 5.28 9.33
N ILE A 169 -4.16 6.51 9.80
CA ILE A 169 -5.23 7.51 9.97
C ILE A 169 -5.89 7.81 8.63
N MET A 170 -5.09 8.05 7.58
CA MET A 170 -5.59 8.30 6.23
C MET A 170 -6.42 7.12 5.72
N GLY A 171 -5.89 5.90 5.77
CA GLY A 171 -6.54 4.70 5.27
C GLY A 171 -7.84 4.37 6.00
N VAL A 172 -7.87 4.51 7.33
CA VAL A 172 -9.10 4.34 8.12
C VAL A 172 -10.20 5.27 7.60
N ILE A 173 -9.89 6.56 7.42
CA ILE A 173 -10.86 7.55 6.95
C ILE A 173 -11.29 7.24 5.51
N VAL A 174 -10.33 7.04 4.61
CA VAL A 174 -10.60 6.88 3.18
C VAL A 174 -11.33 5.59 2.88
N PHE A 175 -10.93 4.43 3.43
CA PHE A 175 -11.64 3.17 3.21
C PHE A 175 -13.02 3.18 3.87
N ALA A 176 -13.17 3.82 5.02
CA ALA A 176 -14.49 4.03 5.63
C ALA A 176 -15.44 4.81 4.71
N LEU A 177 -14.95 5.84 4.03
CA LEU A 177 -15.75 6.63 3.08
C LEU A 177 -16.01 5.86 1.79
N LEU A 178 -14.98 5.27 1.16
CA LEU A 178 -15.10 4.55 -0.11
C LEU A 178 -16.09 3.38 -0.05
N VAL A 179 -16.08 2.61 1.04
CA VAL A 179 -17.00 1.49 1.23
C VAL A 179 -18.45 1.96 1.39
N ARG A 180 -18.68 3.12 2.02
CA ARG A 180 -20.02 3.68 2.25
C ARG A 180 -20.58 4.36 1.01
N VAL A 181 -19.75 5.12 0.29
CA VAL A 181 -20.19 6.00 -0.81
C VAL A 181 -20.14 5.26 -2.16
N THR A 182 -19.17 4.36 -2.34
CA THR A 182 -18.89 3.70 -3.62
C THR A 182 -18.64 2.19 -3.47
N PRO A 183 -19.56 1.41 -2.84
CA PRO A 183 -19.37 -0.02 -2.61
C PRO A 183 -19.14 -0.84 -3.89
N GLN A 184 -19.62 -0.36 -5.05
CA GLN A 184 -19.44 -0.96 -6.35
C GLN A 184 -17.98 -1.10 -6.78
N LEU A 185 -17.06 -0.27 -6.25
CA LEU A 185 -15.63 -0.41 -6.53
C LEU A 185 -15.09 -1.79 -6.12
N PHE A 186 -15.63 -2.35 -5.04
CA PHE A 186 -15.18 -3.60 -4.42
C PHE A 186 -15.95 -4.84 -4.89
N THR A 187 -17.14 -4.67 -5.47
CA THR A 187 -18.04 -5.78 -5.82
C THR A 187 -18.26 -5.97 -7.31
N ARG A 188 -18.09 -4.94 -8.13
CA ARG A 188 -18.42 -4.99 -9.56
C ARG A 188 -17.36 -5.78 -10.32
N ASN A 189 -17.64 -7.05 -10.59
CA ASN A 189 -16.95 -7.75 -11.67
C ASN A 189 -17.35 -7.04 -12.98
N LEU A 190 -16.38 -6.69 -13.83
CA LEU A 190 -16.69 -6.30 -15.20
C LEU A 190 -17.30 -7.53 -15.86
N GLU A 191 -18.61 -7.53 -16.06
CA GLU A 191 -19.33 -8.45 -16.97
C GLU A 191 -18.96 -8.09 -18.41
#